data_AF-A0A9E3F419-F1
#
_entry.id   AF-A0A9E3F419-F1
#
_cell.length_a   1.000
_cell.length_b   1.000
_cell.length_c   1.000
_cell.angle_alpha   90.00
_cell.angle_beta   90.00
_cell.angle_gamma   90.00
#
_symmetry.space_group_name_H-M   'P 1'
#
loop_
_entity.id
_entity.type
_entity.pdbx_description
1 polymer ?
#
loop_
_entity_poly.entity_id
_entity_poly.type
_entity_poly.pdbx_seq_one_letter_code
_entity_poly.pdbx_strand_id
1 'polypeptide(L)'
;MGACGGYATLGYLYQTVVRTPQWQSESKTPFASIRRIVQDGRFFFKIRPGLWGLKEQQDAISRQLALSPFVAPEKVEEYDHAYYQGLLVELGNLRRYATCIDYHDKNRLFLSKRLSEVATLGKCYPFTYDHLLRKARTVDVSWFNPRQLPHAFFEVEHTTGIYNSLLKFWDFQDFRIQFYIVADAARKQEFQGKLQSAVFDPIRDNLKFLDYETVARQHSLAFELAASEQI
;
A
#
# COMPACT_ATOMS: atom_id res chain seq x y z
N MET A 1 -2.54 -12.86 15.35
CA MET A 1 -2.42 -13.58 14.06
C MET A 1 -3.36 -14.78 13.96
N GLY A 2 -3.49 -15.65 14.97
CA GLY A 2 -4.38 -16.82 14.90
C GLY A 2 -5.83 -16.48 14.52
N ALA A 3 -6.39 -15.39 15.08
CA ALA A 3 -7.73 -14.89 14.73
C ALA A 3 -7.85 -14.28 13.32
N CYS A 4 -6.76 -14.12 12.58
CA CYS A 4 -6.69 -13.47 11.26
C CYS A 4 -6.30 -14.45 10.15
N GLY A 5 -6.49 -15.76 10.36
CA GLY A 5 -6.07 -16.79 9.41
C GLY A 5 -4.55 -17.01 9.38
N GLY A 6 -3.83 -16.63 10.44
CA GLY A 6 -2.41 -16.95 10.61
C GLY A 6 -1.42 -15.88 10.17
N TYR A 7 -1.87 -14.78 9.58
CA TYR A 7 -1.02 -13.68 9.15
C TYR A 7 -1.64 -12.32 9.47
N ALA A 8 -0.82 -11.27 9.54
CA ALA A 8 -1.26 -9.91 9.78
C ALA A 8 -0.24 -8.87 9.32
N THR A 9 -0.71 -7.68 8.98
CA THR A 9 0.18 -6.53 8.80
C THR A 9 0.73 -6.07 10.14
N LEU A 10 1.93 -5.51 10.14
CA LEU A 10 2.53 -4.94 11.34
C LEU A 10 1.66 -3.81 11.93
N GLY A 11 1.03 -2.99 11.08
CA GLY A 11 0.07 -1.98 11.52
C GLY A 11 -1.15 -2.58 12.24
N TYR A 12 -1.72 -3.67 11.71
CA TYR A 12 -2.81 -4.37 12.39
C TYR A 12 -2.40 -4.91 13.76
N LEU A 13 -1.19 -5.46 13.88
CA LEU A 13 -0.67 -5.94 15.17
C LEU A 13 -0.54 -4.79 16.17
N TYR A 14 -0.11 -3.61 15.75
CA TYR A 14 -0.01 -2.44 16.63
C TYR A 14 -1.36 -2.01 17.20
N GLN A 15 -2.43 -2.04 16.40
CA GLN A 15 -3.77 -1.68 16.88
C GLN A 15 -4.42 -2.75 17.75
N THR A 16 -4.09 -4.03 17.54
CA THR A 16 -4.79 -5.13 18.22
C THR A 16 -4.05 -5.60 19.47
N VAL A 17 -2.74 -5.78 19.39
CA VAL A 17 -1.94 -6.35 20.49
C VAL A 17 -1.77 -5.34 21.62
N VAL A 18 -1.50 -4.07 21.30
CA VAL A 18 -1.25 -3.02 22.31
C VAL A 18 -2.48 -2.72 23.16
N ARG A 19 -3.69 -3.05 22.68
CA ARG A 19 -4.93 -2.90 23.43
C ARG A 19 -5.21 -4.04 24.40
N THR A 20 -4.41 -5.10 24.42
CA THR A 20 -4.60 -6.21 25.35
C THR A 20 -4.04 -5.83 26.74
N PRO A 21 -4.78 -6.09 27.84
CA PRO A 21 -4.35 -5.67 29.19
C PRO A 21 -2.96 -6.15 29.60
N GLN A 22 -2.60 -7.38 29.19
CA GLN A 22 -1.28 -7.99 29.45
C GLN A 22 -0.13 -7.16 28.86
N TRP A 23 -0.31 -6.63 27.64
CA TRP A 23 0.71 -5.84 26.96
C TRP A 23 0.84 -4.42 27.51
N GLN A 24 -0.26 -3.85 28.03
CA GLN A 24 -0.25 -2.54 28.67
C GLN A 24 0.56 -2.55 29.97
N SER A 25 0.58 -3.65 30.70
CA SER A 25 1.36 -3.76 31.95
C SER A 25 2.82 -4.16 31.76
N GLU A 26 3.19 -4.83 30.66
CA GLU A 26 4.50 -5.50 30.53
C GLU A 26 5.56 -4.75 29.71
N SER A 27 5.19 -3.83 28.81
CA SER A 27 6.15 -3.25 27.85
C SER A 27 6.11 -1.73 27.77
N LYS A 28 7.22 -1.08 28.15
CA LYS A 28 7.42 0.38 27.98
C LYS A 28 7.46 0.84 26.52
N THR A 29 7.80 -0.06 25.58
CA THR A 29 7.91 0.23 24.14
C THR A 29 7.21 -0.86 23.31
N PRO A 30 5.87 -0.96 23.38
CA PRO A 30 5.12 -2.11 22.85
C PRO A 30 5.35 -2.32 21.36
N PHE A 31 5.41 -1.26 20.56
CA PHE A 31 5.63 -1.36 19.11
C PHE A 31 7.01 -1.93 18.76
N ALA A 32 8.07 -1.50 19.46
CA ALA A 32 9.42 -2.04 19.28
C ALA A 32 9.51 -3.51 19.69
N SER A 33 8.83 -3.88 20.79
CA SER A 33 8.72 -5.27 21.23
C SER A 33 8.02 -6.15 20.20
N ILE A 34 6.89 -5.69 19.63
CA ILE A 34 6.18 -6.40 18.56
C ILE A 34 7.10 -6.59 17.33
N ARG A 35 7.79 -5.52 16.89
CA ARG A 35 8.76 -5.61 15.77
C ARG A 35 9.83 -6.66 16.00
N ARG A 36 10.38 -6.72 17.22
CA ARG A 36 11.39 -7.71 17.60
C ARG A 36 10.83 -9.13 17.61
N ILE A 37 9.62 -9.33 18.13
CA ILE A 37 9.00 -10.66 18.24
C ILE A 37 8.70 -11.28 16.88
N VAL A 38 8.11 -10.51 15.95
CA VAL A 38 7.76 -11.05 14.63
C VAL A 38 8.99 -11.44 13.79
N GLN A 39 10.19 -10.97 14.18
CA GLN A 39 11.45 -11.35 13.55
C GLN A 39 12.01 -12.68 14.08
N ASP A 40 11.42 -13.27 15.13
CA ASP A 40 11.84 -14.58 15.63
C ASP A 40 11.43 -15.69 14.64
N GLY A 41 12.38 -16.11 13.81
CA GLY A 41 12.20 -17.10 12.75
C GLY A 41 11.77 -18.49 13.23
N ARG A 42 11.81 -18.76 14.54
CA ARG A 42 11.28 -20.00 15.12
C ARG A 42 9.75 -20.03 15.08
N PHE A 43 9.11 -18.86 15.18
CA PHE A 43 7.65 -18.75 15.33
C PHE A 43 6.99 -18.00 14.17
N PHE A 44 7.74 -17.16 13.47
CA PHE A 44 7.20 -16.28 12.43
C PHE A 44 8.02 -16.34 11.15
N PHE A 45 7.42 -15.91 10.05
CA PHE A 45 8.12 -15.66 8.78
C PHE A 45 7.58 -14.40 8.11
N LYS A 46 8.45 -13.70 7.38
CA LYS A 46 8.08 -12.53 6.58
C LYS A 46 7.45 -13.00 5.27
N ILE A 47 6.21 -12.58 5.01
CA ILE A 47 5.51 -12.87 3.76
C ILE A 47 5.87 -11.80 2.72
N ARG A 48 5.71 -10.53 3.12
CA ARG A 48 6.03 -9.32 2.36
C ARG A 48 6.49 -8.20 3.31
N PRO A 49 7.11 -7.11 2.81
CA PRO A 49 7.29 -5.88 3.57
C PRO A 49 6.03 -5.52 4.38
N GLY A 50 6.15 -5.54 5.70
CA GLY A 50 5.03 -5.23 6.61
C GLY A 50 4.01 -6.35 6.83
N LEU A 51 4.13 -7.52 6.20
CA LEU A 51 3.23 -8.67 6.35
C LEU A 51 3.95 -9.87 6.94
N TRP A 52 3.43 -10.39 8.05
CA TRP A 52 4.03 -11.48 8.81
C TRP A 52 3.04 -12.62 9.01
N GLY A 53 3.54 -13.86 8.98
CA GLY A 53 2.76 -15.08 9.19
C GLY A 53 3.33 -15.98 10.29
N LEU A 54 2.47 -16.82 10.85
CA LEU A 54 2.85 -17.88 11.80
C LEU A 54 3.57 -19.02 11.07
N LYS A 55 4.75 -19.40 11.57
CA LYS A 55 5.61 -20.44 10.97
C LYS A 55 4.91 -21.79 10.87
N GLU A 56 4.15 -22.16 11.89
CA GLU A 56 3.36 -23.40 11.95
C GLU A 56 2.26 -23.48 10.87
N GLN A 57 1.85 -22.34 10.31
CA GLN A 57 0.80 -22.25 9.29
C GLN A 57 1.36 -21.83 7.92
N GLN A 58 2.68 -21.83 7.74
CA GLN A 58 3.34 -21.30 6.53
C GLN A 58 2.78 -21.90 5.22
N ASP A 59 2.56 -23.22 5.17
CA ASP A 59 2.04 -23.88 3.97
C ASP A 59 0.60 -23.48 3.67
N ALA A 60 -0.24 -23.40 4.69
CA ALA A 60 -1.64 -22.98 4.56
C ALA A 60 -1.73 -21.53 4.07
N ILE A 61 -0.93 -20.64 4.67
CA ILE A 61 -0.84 -19.22 4.29
C ILE A 61 -0.35 -19.08 2.84
N SER A 62 0.70 -19.83 2.46
CA SER A 62 1.26 -19.76 1.10
C SER A 62 0.26 -20.23 0.04
N ARG A 63 -0.59 -21.22 0.34
CA ARG A 63 -1.68 -21.64 -0.54
C ARG A 63 -2.79 -20.61 -0.61
N GLN A 64 -3.20 -20.07 0.54
CA GLN A 64 -4.29 -19.09 0.63
C GLN A 64 -3.94 -17.79 -0.13
N LEU A 65 -2.71 -17.32 -0.02
CA LEU A 65 -2.25 -16.08 -0.65
C LEU A 65 -1.73 -16.29 -2.08
N ALA A 66 -1.84 -17.51 -2.63
CA ALA A 66 -1.29 -17.87 -3.92
C ALA A 66 0.22 -17.54 -4.05
N LEU A 67 0.99 -17.77 -2.98
CA LEU A 67 2.44 -17.52 -2.91
C LEU A 67 3.28 -18.80 -2.93
N SER A 68 2.69 -19.95 -3.25
CA SER A 68 3.44 -21.21 -3.33
C SER A 68 4.35 -21.25 -4.57
N PRO A 69 5.47 -22.00 -4.56
CA PRO A 69 6.37 -22.10 -5.71
C PRO A 69 5.73 -22.60 -7.01
N PHE A 70 4.57 -23.25 -6.92
CA PHE A 70 3.82 -23.78 -8.05
C PHE A 70 2.82 -22.78 -8.64
N VAL A 71 2.71 -21.57 -8.07
CA VAL A 71 1.85 -20.52 -8.58
C VAL A 71 2.57 -19.77 -9.70
N ALA A 72 1.84 -19.50 -10.77
CA ALA A 72 2.34 -18.71 -11.90
C ALA A 72 2.80 -17.31 -11.44
N PRO A 73 3.94 -16.79 -11.92
CA PRO A 73 4.46 -15.48 -11.51
C PRO A 73 3.44 -14.34 -11.59
N GLU A 74 2.56 -14.37 -12.58
CA GLU A 74 1.54 -13.35 -12.82
C GLU A 74 0.55 -13.26 -11.65
N LYS A 75 0.19 -14.39 -11.04
CA LYS A 75 -0.70 -14.41 -9.87
C LYS A 75 -0.03 -13.89 -8.61
N VAL A 76 1.28 -14.09 -8.48
CA VAL A 76 2.07 -13.52 -7.39
C VAL A 76 2.15 -12.01 -7.55
N GLU A 77 2.36 -11.52 -8.78
CA GLU A 77 2.33 -10.10 -9.10
C GLU A 77 0.95 -9.47 -8.86
N GLU A 78 -0.14 -10.13 -9.26
CA GLU A 78 -1.51 -9.66 -8.98
C GLU A 78 -1.77 -9.54 -7.46
N TYR A 79 -1.29 -10.51 -6.69
CA TYR A 79 -1.38 -10.47 -5.23
C TYR A 79 -0.57 -9.30 -4.66
N ASP A 80 0.69 -9.15 -5.08
CA ASP A 80 1.56 -8.10 -4.60
C ASP A 80 1.03 -6.71 -4.97
N HIS A 81 0.46 -6.58 -6.17
CA HIS A 81 -0.17 -5.35 -6.64
C HIS A 81 -1.35 -4.96 -5.74
N ALA A 82 -2.28 -5.89 -5.51
CA ALA A 82 -3.41 -5.68 -4.60
C ALA A 82 -2.97 -5.43 -3.14
N TYR A 83 -1.90 -6.09 -2.70
CA TYR A 83 -1.34 -5.92 -1.36
C TYR A 83 -0.85 -4.48 -1.15
N TYR A 84 -0.01 -3.94 -2.04
CA TYR A 84 0.50 -2.59 -1.90
C TYR A 84 -0.57 -1.51 -2.16
N GLN A 85 -1.52 -1.76 -3.07
CA GLN A 85 -2.70 -0.90 -3.22
C GLN A 85 -3.45 -0.77 -1.89
N GLY A 86 -3.71 -1.89 -1.20
CA GLY A 86 -4.40 -1.87 0.08
C GLY A 86 -3.63 -1.17 1.20
N LEU A 87 -2.29 -1.33 1.27
CA LEU A 87 -1.47 -0.56 2.20
C LEU A 87 -1.57 0.95 1.96
N LEU A 88 -1.54 1.38 0.70
CA LEU A 88 -1.67 2.79 0.34
C LEU A 88 -3.06 3.35 0.67
N VAL A 89 -4.11 2.56 0.51
CA VAL A 89 -5.47 2.94 0.92
C VAL A 89 -5.56 3.11 2.43
N GLU A 90 -5.13 2.11 3.21
CA GLU A 90 -5.16 2.20 4.67
C GLU A 90 -4.32 3.38 5.17
N LEU A 91 -3.15 3.62 4.57
CA LEU A 91 -2.29 4.77 4.87
C LEU A 91 -2.98 6.10 4.57
N GLY A 92 -3.65 6.22 3.42
CA GLY A 92 -4.41 7.41 3.04
C GLY A 92 -5.55 7.69 4.01
N ASN A 93 -6.29 6.64 4.39
CA ASN A 93 -7.39 6.73 5.35
C ASN A 93 -6.91 7.21 6.72
N LEU A 94 -5.80 6.66 7.23
CA LEU A 94 -5.20 7.08 8.49
C LEU A 94 -4.73 8.54 8.47
N ARG A 95 -4.29 9.03 7.31
CA ARG A 95 -3.91 10.43 7.09
C ARG A 95 -5.11 11.34 6.78
N ARG A 96 -6.35 10.84 6.94
CA ARG A 96 -7.61 11.56 6.73
C ARG A 96 -7.82 12.06 5.29
N TYR A 97 -7.23 11.37 4.31
CA TYR A 97 -7.59 11.54 2.91
C TYR A 97 -8.75 10.62 2.55
N ALA A 98 -9.60 11.08 1.63
CA ALA A 98 -10.53 10.18 0.98
C ALA A 98 -9.78 9.40 -0.11
N THR A 99 -9.90 8.09 -0.11
CA THR A 99 -9.18 7.16 -0.99
C THR A 99 -10.10 6.53 -2.04
N CYS A 100 -9.60 6.40 -3.25
CA CYS A 100 -10.22 5.76 -4.41
C CYS A 100 -9.22 4.75 -5.00
N ILE A 101 -9.71 3.63 -5.51
CA ILE A 101 -8.93 2.55 -6.13
C ILE A 101 -9.29 2.46 -7.62
N ASP A 102 -8.35 2.00 -8.45
CA ASP A 102 -8.62 1.66 -9.85
C ASP A 102 -9.90 0.82 -9.98
N TYR A 103 -10.76 1.25 -10.90
CA TYR A 103 -12.01 0.58 -11.22
C TYR A 103 -11.84 -0.91 -11.56
N HIS A 104 -10.73 -1.29 -12.20
CA HIS A 104 -10.44 -2.68 -12.57
C HIS A 104 -10.06 -3.53 -11.35
N ASP A 105 -9.43 -2.92 -10.35
CA ASP A 105 -8.86 -3.62 -9.20
C ASP A 105 -9.74 -3.60 -7.95
N LYS A 106 -10.81 -2.81 -7.93
CA LYS A 106 -11.72 -2.65 -6.79
C LYS A 106 -12.18 -3.96 -6.12
N ASN A 107 -12.29 -5.05 -6.89
CA ASN A 107 -12.75 -6.36 -6.40
C ASN A 107 -11.60 -7.32 -6.01
N ARG A 108 -10.33 -6.94 -6.26
CA ARG A 108 -9.16 -7.72 -5.82
C ARG A 108 -9.10 -7.74 -4.29
N LEU A 109 -8.56 -8.82 -3.76
CA LEU A 109 -8.44 -9.03 -2.32
C LEU A 109 -7.18 -8.38 -1.78
N PHE A 110 -7.37 -7.47 -0.82
CA PHE A 110 -6.34 -7.06 0.11
C PHE A 110 -6.52 -7.87 1.40
N LEU A 111 -5.65 -8.86 1.60
CA LEU A 111 -5.76 -9.85 2.67
C LEU A 111 -7.11 -10.59 2.58
N SER A 112 -8.04 -10.30 3.50
CA SER A 112 -9.38 -10.91 3.55
C SER A 112 -10.51 -9.99 3.09
N LYS A 113 -10.21 -8.75 2.68
CA LYS A 113 -11.20 -7.74 2.26
C LYS A 113 -11.01 -7.36 0.81
N ARG A 114 -12.08 -6.94 0.13
CA ARG A 114 -11.94 -6.32 -1.19
C ARG A 114 -11.35 -4.93 -1.06
N LEU A 115 -10.55 -4.50 -2.02
CA LEU A 115 -10.02 -3.13 -2.03
C LEU A 115 -11.13 -2.06 -1.94
N SER A 116 -12.29 -2.29 -2.56
CA SER A 116 -13.47 -1.42 -2.46
C SER A 116 -14.06 -1.30 -1.06
N GLU A 117 -13.83 -2.28 -0.18
CA GLU A 117 -14.31 -2.27 1.21
C GLU A 117 -13.34 -1.52 2.13
N VAL A 118 -12.09 -1.35 1.70
CA VAL A 118 -11.05 -0.62 2.43
C VAL A 118 -11.01 0.85 1.98
N ALA A 119 -11.26 1.11 0.69
CA ALA A 119 -11.34 2.46 0.15
C ALA A 119 -12.54 3.23 0.72
N THR A 120 -12.36 4.53 0.97
CA THR A 120 -13.46 5.36 1.50
C THR A 120 -14.44 5.81 0.42
N LEU A 121 -14.03 5.79 -0.86
CA LEU A 121 -14.83 6.21 -1.99
C LEU A 121 -15.08 5.03 -2.92
N GLY A 122 -16.35 4.76 -3.23
CA GLY A 122 -16.71 3.80 -4.29
C GLY A 122 -16.42 4.33 -5.71
N LYS A 123 -16.24 5.64 -5.86
CA LYS A 123 -15.86 6.32 -7.11
C LYS A 123 -15.12 7.61 -6.77
N CYS A 124 -14.06 7.90 -7.54
CA CYS A 124 -13.31 9.15 -7.43
C CYS A 124 -14.23 10.37 -7.69
N TYR A 125 -13.97 11.49 -7.00
CA TYR A 125 -14.72 12.73 -7.18
C TYR A 125 -14.64 13.25 -8.63
N PRO A 126 -15.67 13.95 -9.13
CA PRO A 126 -15.65 14.57 -10.45
C PRO A 126 -14.87 15.90 -10.42
N PHE A 127 -13.57 15.86 -10.11
CA PHE A 127 -12.73 17.04 -9.91
C PHE A 127 -12.28 17.75 -11.19
N THR A 128 -12.64 17.21 -12.37
CA THR A 128 -12.20 17.70 -13.69
C THR A 128 -13.13 17.20 -14.80
N TYR A 129 -12.78 17.48 -16.06
CA TYR A 129 -13.51 17.02 -17.25
C TYR A 129 -13.52 15.50 -17.40
N ASP A 130 -14.56 14.98 -18.06
CA ASP A 130 -14.79 13.53 -18.19
C ASP A 130 -13.62 12.75 -18.80
N HIS A 131 -12.89 13.34 -19.76
CA HIS A 131 -11.76 12.66 -20.39
C HIS A 131 -10.58 12.45 -19.42
N LEU A 132 -10.29 13.44 -18.56
CA LEU A 132 -9.29 13.30 -17.50
C LEU A 132 -9.81 12.43 -16.36
N LEU A 133 -11.11 12.50 -16.03
CA LEU A 133 -11.70 11.59 -15.04
C LEU A 133 -11.62 10.13 -15.47
N ARG A 134 -11.78 9.81 -16.76
CA ARG A 134 -11.59 8.44 -17.27
C ARG A 134 -10.16 7.94 -17.03
N LYS A 135 -9.16 8.80 -17.22
CA LYS A 135 -7.75 8.47 -16.93
C LYS A 135 -7.48 8.36 -15.43
N ALA A 136 -8.06 9.25 -14.62
CA ALA A 136 -7.87 9.23 -13.16
C ALA A 136 -8.45 7.95 -12.53
N ARG A 137 -9.48 7.36 -13.13
CA ARG A 137 -10.10 6.11 -12.67
C ARG A 137 -9.23 4.87 -12.90
N THR A 138 -8.20 4.96 -13.74
CA THR A 138 -7.24 3.88 -14.00
C THR A 138 -5.94 4.09 -13.24
N VAL A 139 -5.90 5.06 -12.31
CA VAL A 139 -4.80 5.21 -11.35
C VAL A 139 -5.03 4.23 -10.21
N ASP A 140 -4.03 3.42 -9.90
CA ASP A 140 -4.15 2.30 -8.94
C ASP A 140 -4.70 2.76 -7.60
N VAL A 141 -4.13 3.84 -7.03
CA VAL A 141 -4.62 4.46 -5.81
C VAL A 141 -4.61 5.98 -5.94
N SER A 142 -5.70 6.63 -5.56
CA SER A 142 -5.85 8.07 -5.54
C SER A 142 -6.28 8.57 -4.17
N TRP A 143 -5.60 9.59 -3.65
CA TRP A 143 -5.94 10.29 -2.41
C TRP A 143 -6.52 11.66 -2.71
N PHE A 144 -7.59 12.02 -2.02
CA PHE A 144 -8.29 13.31 -2.14
C PHE A 144 -8.27 14.03 -0.80
N ASN A 145 -8.00 15.34 -0.84
CA ASN A 145 -8.01 16.19 0.35
C ASN A 145 -9.46 16.54 0.77
N PRO A 146 -9.66 17.21 1.92
CA PRO A 146 -11.00 17.57 2.40
C PRO A 146 -11.82 18.45 1.46
N ARG A 147 -11.20 19.12 0.48
CA ARG A 147 -11.88 19.90 -0.57
C ARG A 147 -12.22 19.06 -1.80
N GLN A 148 -12.14 17.72 -1.70
CA GLN A 148 -12.44 16.78 -2.78
C GLN A 148 -11.52 16.90 -4.01
N LEU A 149 -10.37 17.56 -3.85
CA LEU A 149 -9.35 17.70 -4.90
C LEU A 149 -8.27 16.63 -4.73
N PRO A 150 -7.69 16.12 -5.82
CA PRO A 150 -6.65 15.12 -5.75
C PRO A 150 -5.41 15.68 -5.03
N HIS A 151 -4.86 14.88 -4.13
CA HIS A 151 -3.68 15.19 -3.35
C HIS A 151 -2.48 14.34 -3.79
N ALA A 152 -2.69 13.04 -3.99
CA ALA A 152 -1.65 12.13 -4.41
C ALA A 152 -2.21 10.99 -5.29
N PHE A 153 -1.45 10.61 -6.31
CA PHE A 153 -1.71 9.47 -7.19
C PHE A 153 -0.56 8.49 -7.11
N PHE A 154 -0.87 7.19 -7.10
CA PHE A 154 0.09 6.11 -6.94
C PHE A 154 -0.12 5.08 -8.04
N GLU A 155 0.98 4.61 -8.62
CA GLU A 155 1.04 3.49 -9.56
C GLU A 155 1.97 2.43 -8.99
N VAL A 156 1.48 1.20 -8.82
CA VAL A 156 2.18 0.06 -8.26
C VAL A 156 2.75 -0.78 -9.40
N GLU A 157 4.07 -0.70 -9.60
CA GLU A 157 4.73 -1.21 -10.79
C GLU A 157 5.56 -2.47 -10.49
N HIS A 158 5.13 -3.63 -11.01
CA HIS A 158 5.86 -4.90 -10.91
C HIS A 158 6.67 -5.18 -12.16
N THR A 159 5.99 -5.40 -13.28
CA THR A 159 6.55 -5.71 -14.61
C THR A 159 6.09 -4.73 -15.68
N THR A 160 5.02 -3.98 -15.42
CA THR A 160 4.56 -2.88 -16.26
C THR A 160 5.62 -1.78 -16.41
N GLY A 161 5.50 -1.03 -17.49
CA GLY A 161 6.50 -0.04 -17.87
C GLY A 161 6.28 1.28 -17.14
N ILE A 162 7.16 1.61 -16.18
CA ILE A 162 7.17 2.89 -15.43
C ILE A 162 6.93 4.13 -16.32
N TYR A 163 7.38 4.11 -17.57
CA TYR A 163 7.22 5.25 -18.49
C TYR A 163 5.75 5.53 -18.81
N ASN A 164 4.92 4.50 -18.96
CA ASN A 164 3.49 4.65 -19.23
C ASN A 164 2.75 5.23 -18.03
N SER A 165 3.13 4.83 -16.82
CA SER A 165 2.62 5.37 -15.56
C SER A 165 3.02 6.84 -15.40
N LEU A 166 4.26 7.22 -15.75
CA LEU A 166 4.68 8.62 -15.82
C LEU A 166 3.89 9.43 -16.85
N LEU A 167 3.64 8.88 -18.05
CA LEU A 167 2.79 9.54 -19.06
C LEU A 167 1.35 9.73 -18.55
N LYS A 168 0.80 8.76 -17.83
CA LYS A 168 -0.52 8.87 -17.18
C LYS A 168 -0.55 10.05 -16.20
N PHE A 169 0.52 10.26 -15.43
CA PHE A 169 0.62 11.40 -14.52
C PHE A 169 0.76 12.74 -15.23
N TRP A 170 1.44 12.78 -16.39
CA TRP A 170 1.60 14.01 -17.18
C TRP A 170 0.27 14.63 -17.63
N ASP A 171 -0.77 13.81 -17.85
CA ASP A 171 -2.13 14.28 -18.13
C ASP A 171 -2.73 15.15 -17.01
N PHE A 172 -2.14 15.14 -15.82
CA PHE A 172 -2.58 15.89 -14.65
C PHE A 172 -1.60 17.00 -14.24
N GLN A 173 -0.73 17.45 -15.14
CA GLN A 173 0.31 18.46 -14.86
C GLN A 173 -0.23 19.79 -14.29
N ASP A 174 -1.46 20.17 -14.64
CA ASP A 174 -2.10 21.40 -14.17
C ASP A 174 -2.64 21.29 -12.73
N PHE A 175 -2.60 20.10 -12.12
CA PHE A 175 -3.05 19.87 -10.75
C PHE A 175 -1.88 19.83 -9.77
N ARG A 176 -2.12 20.33 -8.55
CA ARG A 176 -1.17 20.23 -7.44
C ARG A 176 -1.18 18.85 -6.78
N ILE A 177 -0.84 17.82 -7.55
CA ILE A 177 -0.83 16.41 -7.15
C ILE A 177 0.60 15.94 -6.90
N GLN A 178 0.80 15.08 -5.91
CA GLN A 178 2.03 14.32 -5.75
C GLN A 178 1.90 12.97 -6.46
N PHE A 179 2.86 12.63 -7.31
CA PHE A 179 2.82 11.44 -8.14
C PHE A 179 3.85 10.43 -7.64
N TYR A 180 3.43 9.19 -7.43
CA TYR A 180 4.28 8.15 -6.85
C TYR A 180 4.32 6.91 -7.73
N ILE A 181 5.54 6.53 -8.11
CA ILE A 181 5.81 5.17 -8.59
C ILE A 181 6.18 4.33 -7.37
N VAL A 182 5.43 3.26 -7.17
CA VAL A 182 5.60 2.32 -6.06
C VAL A 182 6.09 0.99 -6.62
N ALA A 183 7.35 0.62 -6.36
CA ALA A 183 7.95 -0.54 -7.00
C ALA A 183 9.04 -1.17 -6.13
N ASP A 184 9.62 -2.29 -6.58
CA ASP A 184 10.81 -2.85 -5.96
C ASP A 184 11.99 -1.85 -6.03
N ALA A 185 12.80 -1.78 -4.97
CA ALA A 185 13.93 -0.85 -4.88
C ALA A 185 14.93 -1.00 -6.04
N ALA A 186 15.07 -2.19 -6.63
CA ALA A 186 15.90 -2.44 -7.80
C ALA A 186 15.46 -1.61 -9.03
N ARG A 187 14.18 -1.23 -9.12
CA ARG A 187 13.63 -0.42 -10.23
C ARG A 187 13.85 1.08 -10.07
N LYS A 188 14.48 1.53 -8.97
CA LYS A 188 14.71 2.96 -8.72
C LYS A 188 15.58 3.61 -9.80
N GLN A 189 16.61 2.91 -10.30
CA GLN A 189 17.45 3.42 -11.38
C GLN A 189 16.68 3.55 -12.70
N GLU A 190 15.80 2.58 -13.00
CA GLU A 190 14.91 2.62 -14.17
C GLU A 190 13.99 3.85 -14.12
N PHE A 191 13.38 4.12 -12.95
CA PHE A 191 12.59 5.33 -12.72
C PHE A 191 13.40 6.61 -12.95
N GLN A 192 14.60 6.71 -12.36
CA GLN A 192 15.46 7.89 -12.49
C GLN A 192 15.89 8.14 -13.94
N GLY A 193 16.19 7.08 -14.70
CA GLY A 193 16.51 7.19 -16.12
C GLY A 193 15.34 7.71 -16.94
N LYS A 194 14.14 7.16 -16.72
CA LYS A 194 12.91 7.60 -17.41
C LYS A 194 12.53 9.05 -17.11
N LEU A 195 12.81 9.52 -15.88
CA LEU A 195 12.51 10.89 -15.42
C LEU A 195 13.34 11.97 -16.14
N GLN A 196 14.46 11.60 -16.78
CA GLN A 196 15.30 12.54 -17.55
C GLN A 196 14.65 13.03 -18.85
N SER A 197 13.57 12.39 -19.30
CA SER A 197 12.81 12.86 -20.47
C SER A 197 12.22 14.25 -20.21
N ALA A 198 12.41 15.17 -21.16
CA ALA A 198 11.87 16.53 -21.11
C ALA A 198 10.33 16.57 -21.06
N VAL A 199 9.66 15.49 -21.52
CA VAL A 199 8.20 15.34 -21.41
C VAL A 199 7.73 15.47 -19.97
N PHE A 200 8.56 15.05 -19.00
CA PHE A 200 8.20 15.09 -17.58
C PHE A 200 8.68 16.36 -16.85
N ASP A 201 9.33 17.31 -17.54
CA ASP A 201 9.76 18.58 -16.94
C ASP A 201 8.64 19.29 -16.16
N PRO A 202 7.38 19.38 -16.66
CA PRO A 202 6.31 20.10 -15.97
C PRO A 202 5.89 19.49 -14.62
N ILE A 203 6.15 18.19 -14.42
CA ILE A 203 5.72 17.44 -13.22
C ILE A 203 6.88 16.84 -12.43
N ARG A 204 8.12 17.07 -12.83
CA ARG A 204 9.32 16.40 -12.28
C ARG A 204 9.42 16.57 -10.76
N ASP A 205 9.17 17.77 -10.25
CA ASP A 205 9.28 18.06 -8.82
C ASP A 205 8.18 17.37 -7.98
N ASN A 206 7.09 16.97 -8.64
CA ASN A 206 5.97 16.28 -8.03
C ASN A 206 6.10 14.75 -8.11
N LEU A 207 7.04 14.24 -8.91
CA LEU A 207 7.28 12.81 -9.12
C LEU A 207 8.23 12.22 -8.08
N LYS A 208 7.80 11.12 -7.46
CA LYS A 208 8.52 10.44 -6.39
C LYS A 208 8.52 8.94 -6.60
N PHE A 209 9.59 8.31 -6.12
CA PHE A 209 9.71 6.86 -6.05
C PHE A 209 9.54 6.40 -4.61
N LEU A 210 8.72 5.37 -4.38
CA LEU A 210 8.57 4.70 -3.10
C LEU A 210 8.85 3.21 -3.27
N ASP A 211 9.83 2.69 -2.54
CA ASP A 211 10.00 1.25 -2.48
C ASP A 211 8.96 0.60 -1.54
N TYR A 212 8.73 -0.69 -1.75
CA TYR A 212 7.79 -1.48 -0.97
C TYR A 212 8.08 -1.48 0.54
N GLU A 213 9.35 -1.52 0.95
CA GLU A 213 9.73 -1.43 2.37
C GLU A 213 9.35 -0.07 2.97
N THR A 214 9.51 1.01 2.21
CA THR A 214 9.11 2.35 2.62
C THR A 214 7.60 2.47 2.76
N VAL A 215 6.81 1.91 1.83
CA VAL A 215 5.34 1.88 1.95
C VAL A 215 4.92 1.13 3.21
N ALA A 216 5.44 -0.08 3.43
CA ALA A 216 5.14 -0.89 4.61
C ALA A 216 5.56 -0.20 5.93
N ARG A 217 6.71 0.48 5.93
CA ARG A 217 7.18 1.25 7.08
C ARG A 217 6.27 2.45 7.37
N GLN A 218 5.91 3.22 6.34
CA GLN A 218 4.99 4.36 6.51
C GLN A 218 3.61 3.92 7.00
N HIS A 219 3.11 2.80 6.48
CA HIS A 219 1.87 2.17 6.92
C HIS A 219 1.95 1.81 8.41
N SER A 220 2.93 0.99 8.81
CA SER A 220 3.07 0.60 10.22
C SER A 220 3.29 1.79 11.17
N LEU A 221 4.05 2.82 10.78
CA LEU A 221 4.21 4.05 11.56
C LEU A 221 2.90 4.83 11.70
N ALA A 222 2.09 4.91 10.64
CA ALA A 222 0.79 5.58 10.72
C ALA A 222 -0.16 4.86 11.70
N PHE A 223 -0.13 3.53 11.72
CA PHE A 223 -0.87 2.73 12.69
C PHE A 223 -0.34 2.90 14.12
N GLU A 224 0.98 3.01 14.30
CA GLU A 224 1.63 3.28 15.60
C GLU A 224 1.20 4.64 16.16
N LEU A 225 1.21 5.68 15.33
CA LEU A 225 0.73 7.03 15.69
C LEU A 225 -0.76 7.01 16.05
N ALA A 226 -1.60 6.42 15.20
CA ALA A 226 -3.04 6.34 15.45
C ALA A 226 -3.39 5.53 16.72
N ALA A 227 -2.60 4.50 17.05
CA ALA A 227 -2.76 3.76 18.30
C ALA A 227 -2.33 4.58 19.51
N SER A 228 -1.31 5.43 19.37
CA SER A 228 -0.80 6.30 20.43
C SER A 228 -1.74 7.48 20.72
N GLU A 229 -2.49 7.98 19.73
CA GLU A 229 -3.52 9.02 19.91
C GLU A 229 -4.76 8.54 20.70
N GLN A 230 -4.88 7.23 20.95
CA GLN A 230 -6.05 6.60 21.58
C GLN A 230 -5.79 6.06 22.99
N ILE A 231 -4.56 6.23 23.50
CA ILE A 231 -4.13 5.89 24.87
C ILE A 231 -4.08 7.18 25.68
#